data_AF-A0A7S0XUC6-F1
#
_entry.id   AF-A0A7S0XUC6-F1
#
_cell.length_a   1.000
_cell.length_b   1.000
_cell.length_c   1.000
_cell.angle_alpha   90.00
_cell.angle_beta   90.00
_cell.angle_gamma   90.00
#
_symmetry.space_group_name_H-M   'P 1'
#
loop_
_entity.id
_entity.type
_entity.pdbx_description
1 polymer ?
#
loop_
_entity_poly.entity_id
_entity_poly.type
_entity_poly.pdbx_seq_one_letter_code
_entity_poly.pdbx_strand_id
1 'polypeptide(L)'
;GGEALPPILDARICSDGSIVAFVWNSELYVVKTDCKSAPLQLTTGSRDSAVTNGLADYVAQEEMGRYEGYWISPDSTLVAFEQVDESGVPEYRIMHQGSDKVG
;
A
#
# COMPACT_ATOMS: atom_id res chain seq x y z
N GLY A 1 -11.28 -8.31 22.80
CA GLY A 1 -10.16 -7.50 22.29
C GLY A 1 -10.40 -7.35 20.81
N GLY A 2 -10.62 -6.11 20.34
CA GLY A 2 -10.83 -5.87 18.92
C GLY A 2 -9.49 -5.92 18.20
N GLU A 3 -9.41 -6.66 17.11
CA GLU A 3 -8.28 -6.57 16.18
C GLU A 3 -8.08 -5.11 15.78
N ALA A 4 -6.83 -4.64 15.83
CA ALA A 4 -6.50 -3.31 15.34
C ALA A 4 -6.73 -3.29 13.83
N LEU A 5 -7.36 -2.23 13.34
CA LEU A 5 -7.53 -2.06 11.89
C LEU A 5 -6.15 -1.88 11.23
N PRO A 6 -5.94 -2.44 10.02
CA PRO A 6 -4.70 -2.23 9.29
C PRO A 6 -4.47 -0.73 9.04
N PRO A 7 -3.20 -0.26 9.04
CA PRO A 7 -2.89 1.13 8.76
C PRO A 7 -3.16 1.48 7.30
N ILE A 8 -3.41 2.77 7.06
CA ILE A 8 -3.39 3.36 5.71
C ILE A 8 -1.95 3.77 5.40
N LEU A 9 -1.46 3.38 4.22
CA LEU A 9 -0.08 3.60 3.78
C LEU A 9 -0.03 4.45 2.50
N ASP A 10 1.06 5.20 2.36
CA ASP A 10 1.40 6.05 1.19
C ASP A 10 0.20 6.84 0.64
N ALA A 11 -0.51 7.59 1.50
CA ALA A 11 -1.66 8.37 1.05
C ALA A 11 -1.22 9.61 0.25
N ARG A 12 -1.77 9.78 -0.96
CA ARG A 12 -1.45 10.91 -1.84
C ARG A 12 -2.68 11.54 -2.44
N ILE A 13 -2.68 12.87 -2.44
CA ILE A 13 -3.71 13.68 -3.05
C ILE A 13 -3.41 13.85 -4.56
N CYS A 14 -4.44 13.81 -5.39
CA CYS A 14 -4.28 14.10 -6.82
C CYS A 14 -4.02 15.61 -7.06
N SER A 15 -3.65 15.94 -8.30
CA SER A 15 -3.23 17.29 -8.71
C SER A 15 -4.30 18.37 -8.46
N ASP A 16 -5.58 18.03 -8.67
CA ASP A 16 -6.72 18.94 -8.51
C ASP A 16 -7.35 18.89 -7.10
N GLY A 17 -6.83 18.04 -6.21
CA GLY A 17 -7.31 17.90 -4.84
C GLY A 17 -8.63 17.14 -4.68
N SER A 18 -9.20 16.59 -5.75
CA SER A 18 -10.53 15.96 -5.73
C SER A 18 -10.56 14.57 -5.10
N ILE A 19 -9.44 13.84 -5.16
CA ILE A 19 -9.29 12.48 -4.63
C ILE A 19 -7.99 12.30 -3.84
N VAL A 20 -8.02 11.36 -2.90
CA VAL A 20 -6.83 10.81 -2.23
C VAL A 20 -6.76 9.32 -2.56
N ALA A 21 -5.64 8.88 -3.12
CA ALA A 21 -5.30 7.47 -3.28
C ALA A 21 -4.47 7.00 -2.08
N PHE A 22 -4.59 5.73 -1.72
CA PHE A 22 -3.83 5.13 -0.62
C PHE A 22 -3.87 3.61 -0.69
N VAL A 23 -2.92 2.96 -0.03
CA VAL A 23 -2.93 1.50 0.15
C VAL A 23 -3.49 1.16 1.52
N TRP A 24 -4.42 0.21 1.58
CA TRP A 24 -4.98 -0.31 2.81
C TRP A 24 -5.15 -1.82 2.73
N ASN A 25 -4.49 -2.55 3.64
CA ASN A 25 -4.51 -4.01 3.69
C ASN A 25 -4.12 -4.66 2.33
N SER A 26 -2.95 -4.29 1.80
CA SER A 26 -2.37 -4.76 0.53
C SER A 26 -3.16 -4.41 -0.74
N GLU A 27 -4.17 -3.54 -0.64
CA GLU A 27 -5.02 -3.15 -1.76
C GLU A 27 -5.02 -1.64 -1.95
N LEU A 28 -5.17 -1.21 -3.20
CA LEU A 28 -5.22 0.19 -3.58
C LEU A 28 -6.66 0.72 -3.50
N TYR A 29 -6.81 1.90 -2.91
CA TYR A 29 -8.07 2.61 -2.73
C TYR A 29 -7.97 4.04 -3.23
N VAL A 30 -9.13 4.61 -3.53
CA VAL A 30 -9.32 6.06 -3.71
C VAL A 30 -10.52 6.54 -2.92
N VAL A 31 -10.47 7.76 -2.40
CA VAL A 31 -11.61 8.41 -1.76
C VAL A 31 -11.71 9.86 -2.23
N LYS A 32 -12.94 10.37 -2.39
CA LYS A 32 -13.13 11.79 -2.67
C LYS A 32 -12.88 12.63 -1.42
N THR A 33 -12.37 13.84 -1.60
CA THR A 33 -12.13 14.80 -0.51
C THR A 33 -13.39 15.56 -0.07
N ASP A 34 -14.57 15.05 -0.42
CA ASP A 34 -15.87 15.68 -0.15
C ASP A 34 -16.43 15.40 1.26
N CYS A 35 -15.69 14.62 2.07
CA CYS A 35 -16.07 14.15 3.41
C CYS A 35 -17.40 13.37 3.47
N LYS A 36 -17.91 12.88 2.34
CA LYS A 36 -19.19 12.17 2.23
C LYS A 36 -19.04 10.82 1.57
N SER A 37 -18.12 10.71 0.62
CA SER A 37 -17.87 9.50 -0.14
C SER A 37 -17.09 8.50 0.71
N ALA A 38 -17.52 7.24 0.67
CA ALA A 38 -16.72 6.13 1.19
C ALA A 38 -15.54 5.84 0.25
N PRO A 39 -14.44 5.27 0.77
CA PRO A 39 -13.36 4.78 -0.09
C PRO A 39 -13.85 3.74 -1.10
N LEU A 40 -13.41 3.89 -2.34
CA LEU A 40 -13.58 2.96 -3.44
C LEU A 40 -12.32 2.09 -3.54
N GLN A 41 -12.50 0.78 -3.48
CA GLN A 41 -11.43 -0.20 -3.71
C GLN A 41 -11.15 -0.33 -5.21
N LEU A 42 -9.89 -0.21 -5.61
CA LEU A 42 -9.45 -0.34 -7.00
C LEU A 42 -8.89 -1.73 -7.34
N THR A 43 -8.29 -2.41 -6.36
CA THR A 43 -7.70 -3.76 -6.53
C THR A 43 -8.25 -4.74 -5.50
N THR A 44 -8.28 -6.04 -5.80
CA THR A 44 -8.82 -7.09 -4.92
C THR A 44 -7.98 -8.38 -4.99
N GLY A 45 -8.09 -9.23 -3.96
CA GLY A 45 -7.51 -10.57 -3.92
C GLY A 45 -6.11 -10.70 -3.29
N SER A 46 -5.55 -9.60 -2.78
CA SER A 46 -4.18 -9.53 -2.24
C SER A 46 -4.12 -9.55 -0.71
N ARG A 47 -5.27 -9.41 -0.05
CA ARG A 47 -5.37 -9.54 1.41
C ARG A 47 -4.98 -10.94 1.86
N ASP A 48 -4.17 -11.01 2.91
CA ASP A 48 -3.65 -12.26 3.50
C ASP A 48 -2.88 -13.15 2.50
N SER A 49 -2.37 -12.56 1.40
CA SER A 49 -1.53 -13.24 0.41
C SER A 49 -0.12 -12.62 0.38
N ALA A 50 0.76 -13.18 -0.45
CA ALA A 50 2.10 -12.63 -0.71
C ALA A 50 2.07 -11.52 -1.77
N VAL A 51 0.89 -11.07 -2.20
CA VAL A 51 0.72 -10.04 -3.22
C VAL A 51 0.43 -8.70 -2.56
N THR A 52 1.02 -7.63 -3.08
CA THR A 52 0.72 -6.24 -2.67
C THR A 52 0.48 -5.37 -3.89
N ASN A 53 -0.57 -4.56 -3.85
CA ASN A 53 -0.86 -3.57 -4.88
C ASN A 53 -0.55 -2.16 -4.38
N GLY A 54 0.23 -1.40 -5.17
CA GLY A 54 0.44 0.02 -4.95
C GLY A 54 1.53 0.39 -3.94
N LEU A 55 2.35 -0.55 -3.46
CA LEU A 55 3.54 -0.24 -2.66
C LEU A 55 4.81 -0.65 -3.41
N ALA A 56 5.87 0.13 -3.24
CA ALA A 56 7.19 -0.23 -3.73
C ALA A 56 7.73 -1.42 -2.90
N ASP A 57 8.35 -2.40 -3.57
CA ASP A 57 9.03 -3.51 -2.89
C ASP A 57 10.32 -3.05 -2.18
N TYR A 58 10.89 -3.95 -1.38
CA TYR A 58 12.10 -3.66 -0.61
C TYR A 58 13.27 -3.21 -1.50
N VAL A 59 13.48 -3.89 -2.63
CA VAL A 59 14.59 -3.59 -3.55
C VAL A 59 14.41 -2.22 -4.22
N ALA A 60 13.19 -1.86 -4.62
CA ALA A 60 12.91 -0.54 -5.17
C ALA A 60 13.21 0.57 -4.16
N GLN A 61 12.89 0.36 -2.89
CA GLN A 61 13.15 1.34 -1.84
C GLN A 61 14.65 1.50 -1.56
N GLU A 62 15.37 0.40 -1.36
CA GLU A 62 16.78 0.42 -0.92
C GLU A 62 17.75 0.72 -2.07
N GLU A 63 17.57 0.09 -3.23
CA GLU A 63 18.57 0.09 -4.30
C GLU A 63 18.26 1.08 -5.42
N MET A 64 16.99 1.43 -5.60
CA MET A 64 16.54 2.33 -6.69
C MET A 64 16.11 3.71 -6.19
N GLY A 65 15.95 3.90 -4.88
CA GLY A 65 15.43 5.14 -4.29
C GLY A 65 13.98 5.44 -4.71
N ARG A 66 13.19 4.41 -5.04
CA ARG A 66 11.79 4.53 -5.43
C ARG A 66 10.90 4.10 -4.27
N TYR A 67 10.22 5.09 -3.68
CA TYR A 67 9.32 4.90 -2.54
C TYR A 67 7.83 4.80 -2.95
N GLU A 68 7.56 4.89 -4.25
CA GLU A 68 6.21 4.92 -4.82
C GLU A 68 5.87 3.60 -5.51
N GLY A 69 4.68 3.06 -5.22
CA GLY A 69 4.11 1.89 -5.91
C GLY A 69 2.90 2.22 -6.79
N TYR A 70 2.43 3.46 -6.82
CA TYR A 70 1.35 3.91 -7.70
C TYR A 70 1.51 5.38 -8.11
N TRP A 71 0.86 5.74 -9.23
CA TRP A 71 0.91 7.07 -9.83
C TRP A 71 -0.47 7.47 -10.36
N ILE A 72 -0.99 8.58 -9.84
CA ILE A 72 -2.25 9.18 -10.31
C ILE A 72 -1.95 9.97 -11.60
N SER A 73 -2.78 9.83 -12.63
CA SER A 73 -2.62 10.58 -13.87
C SER A 73 -2.76 12.09 -13.64
N PRO A 74 -2.14 12.95 -14.47
CA PRO A 74 -2.20 14.40 -14.28
C PRO A 74 -3.62 15.00 -14.28
N ASP A 75 -4.54 14.36 -14.99
CA ASP A 75 -5.97 14.72 -15.07
C ASP A 75 -6.85 14.02 -14.01
N SER A 76 -6.23 13.26 -13.08
CA SER A 76 -6.90 12.56 -11.97
C SER A 76 -7.94 11.50 -12.38
N THR A 77 -7.88 10.99 -13.61
CA THR A 77 -8.85 10.00 -14.12
C THR A 77 -8.36 8.55 -14.07
N LEU A 78 -7.05 8.32 -14.03
CA LEU A 78 -6.42 7.01 -14.06
C LEU A 78 -5.40 6.87 -12.92
N VAL A 79 -5.15 5.62 -12.52
CA VAL A 79 -4.06 5.27 -11.61
C VAL A 79 -3.29 4.12 -12.21
N ALA A 80 -1.99 4.33 -12.44
CA ALA A 80 -1.05 3.25 -12.71
C ALA A 80 -0.53 2.72 -11.38
N PHE A 81 -0.34 1.41 -11.25
CA PHE A 81 0.18 0.82 -10.02
C PHE A 81 1.06 -0.39 -10.33
N GLU A 82 1.98 -0.68 -9.42
CA GLU A 82 2.74 -1.90 -9.37
C GLU A 82 1.99 -2.95 -8.54
N GLN A 83 1.98 -4.18 -9.04
CA GLN A 83 1.61 -5.36 -8.27
C GLN A 83 2.88 -6.18 -8.04
N VAL A 84 3.18 -6.45 -6.79
CA VAL A 84 4.34 -7.24 -6.37
C VAL A 84 3.83 -8.57 -5.83
N ASP A 85 4.40 -9.69 -6.30
CA ASP A 85 4.15 -11.04 -5.78
C ASP A 85 5.44 -11.59 -5.17
N GLU A 86 5.44 -11.70 -3.84
CA GLU A 86 6.58 -12.18 -3.05
C GLU A 86 6.48 -13.69 -2.73
N SER A 87 5.55 -14.43 -3.32
CA SER A 87 5.37 -15.88 -3.04
C SER A 87 6.61 -16.74 -3.34
N GLY A 88 7.48 -16.27 -4.23
CA GLY A 88 8.77 -16.88 -4.55
C GLY A 88 9.96 -16.38 -3.73
N VAL A 89 9.76 -15.40 -2.84
CA VAL A 89 10.81 -14.77 -2.04
C VAL A 89 10.95 -15.50 -0.71
N PRO A 90 12.15 -15.97 -0.32
CA PRO A 90 12.35 -16.62 0.97
C PRO A 90 12.19 -15.64 2.13
N GLU A 91 11.51 -16.07 3.20
CA GLU A 91 11.42 -15.30 4.45
C GLU A 91 12.74 -15.39 5.25
N TYR A 92 13.28 -14.23 5.63
CA TYR A 92 14.43 -14.13 6.52
C TYR A 92 14.06 -13.39 7.81
N ARG A 93 14.48 -13.92 8.97
CA ARG A 93 14.17 -13.33 10.27
C ARG A 93 15.20 -12.27 10.64
N ILE A 94 14.73 -11.05 10.92
CA ILE A 94 15.53 -9.99 11.54
C ILE A 94 15.37 -10.09 13.06
N MET A 95 16.45 -10.38 13.78
CA MET A 95 16.42 -10.53 15.24
C MET A 95 16.38 -9.18 15.94
N HIS A 96 15.36 -8.93 16.76
CA HIS A 96 15.25 -7.72 17.57
C HIS A 96 15.90 -7.93 18.96
N GLN A 97 17.10 -7.41 19.20
CA GLN A 97 17.85 -7.61 20.46
C GLN A 97 17.39 -6.67 21.58
N GLY A 98 16.14 -6.81 22.03
CA GLY A 98 15.57 -5.98 23.11
C GLY A 98 14.36 -6.56 23.85
N SER A 99 14.02 -7.83 23.62
CA SER A 99 12.92 -8.52 24.32
C SER A 99 13.24 -10.02 24.41
N ASP A 100 13.12 -10.59 25.62
CA ASP A 100 13.34 -12.02 25.88
C ASP A 100 12.18 -12.92 25.38
N LYS A 101 11.12 -12.33 24.82
CA LYS A 101 10.05 -13.12 24.20
C LYS A 101 10.39 -13.43 22.76
N VAL A 102 10.89 -14.64 22.57
CA VAL A 102 10.86 -15.34 21.28
C VAL A 102 9.44 -15.88 21.06
N GLY A 103 8.84 -15.56 19.91
CA GLY A 103 7.67 -16.27 19.36
C GLY A 103 6.33 -15.97 20.02
#